data_AF-A0A815IEM2-F1
#
_entry.id   AF-A0A815IEM2-F1
#
_cell.length_a   1.000
_cell.length_b   1.000
_cell.length_c   1.000
_cell.angle_alpha   90.00
_cell.angle_beta   90.00
_cell.angle_gamma   90.00
#
_symmetry.space_group_name_H-M   'P 1'
#
loop_
_entity.id
_entity.type
_entity.pdbx_description
1 polymer ?
#
loop_
_entity_poly.entity_id
_entity_poly.type
_entity_poly.pdbx_seq_one_letter_code
_entity_poly.pdbx_strand_id
1 'polypeptide(L)'
;MSTKSEYLNLNEKIHFNFQSRRSVVYGTNGIVASSQPLACEAGLEILRKGGNAADAAVAVAAALNVTEPCSCGIGGDYLFACYGVMGGFMQPQGHVQVFCNLLHYQMNIQRALDLPRFCIGPFIPNGNEEDECPSEIFFEDGIDENVLKKLQSYGHQVKTIKSFERAMFGRGQIIYRVYNEENQLVWAASSDPRGDGHATGY
;
A
#
# COMPACT_ATOMS: atom_id res chain seq x y z
N MET A 1 10.02 45.33 -27.66
CA MET A 1 8.68 44.72 -27.84
C MET A 1 8.85 43.44 -28.64
N SER A 2 8.14 42.39 -28.23
CA SER A 2 8.04 41.02 -28.81
C SER A 2 9.28 40.14 -28.73
N THR A 3 9.40 39.12 -27.87
CA THR A 3 8.58 37.93 -27.49
C THR A 3 8.97 36.65 -28.25
N LYS A 4 9.43 35.66 -27.47
CA LYS A 4 9.13 34.21 -27.53
C LYS A 4 9.22 33.52 -28.90
N SER A 5 10.24 32.67 -29.07
CA SER A 5 10.07 31.34 -29.67
C SER A 5 11.30 30.46 -29.42
N GLU A 6 11.49 30.05 -28.17
CA GLU A 6 12.53 29.08 -27.76
C GLU A 6 11.89 27.70 -27.47
N TYR A 7 10.94 27.30 -28.30
CA TYR A 7 10.31 25.97 -28.23
C TYR A 7 10.29 25.36 -29.63
N LEU A 8 10.70 24.08 -29.70
CA LEU A 8 10.79 23.19 -30.87
C LEU A 8 12.12 23.18 -31.63
N ASN A 9 13.15 22.58 -31.01
CA ASN A 9 14.17 21.83 -31.75
C ASN A 9 14.21 20.39 -31.21
N LEU A 10 13.15 19.62 -31.50
CA LEU A 10 12.95 18.22 -31.07
C LEU A 10 13.52 17.21 -32.08
N ASN A 11 14.54 17.60 -32.85
CA ASN A 11 15.10 16.81 -33.96
C ASN A 11 16.46 16.17 -33.68
N GLU A 12 16.89 16.04 -32.42
CA GLU A 12 17.96 15.09 -32.09
C GLU A 12 17.38 13.68 -32.00
N LYS A 13 17.53 12.91 -33.10
CA LYS A 13 17.19 11.49 -33.16
C LYS A 13 18.09 10.71 -32.20
N ILE A 14 17.65 10.54 -30.96
CA ILE A 14 18.23 9.54 -30.05
C ILE A 14 17.89 8.15 -30.63
N HIS A 15 18.87 7.52 -31.27
CA HIS A 15 18.77 6.16 -31.78
C HIS A 15 18.93 5.15 -30.64
N PHE A 16 17.88 4.97 -29.85
CA PHE A 16 17.79 3.89 -28.86
C PHE A 16 16.97 2.73 -29.46
N ASN A 17 17.61 1.60 -29.75
CA ASN A 17 16.95 0.45 -30.38
C ASN A 17 16.27 -0.42 -29.31
N PHE A 18 15.04 -0.08 -28.94
CA PHE A 18 14.20 -0.84 -28.03
C PHE A 18 13.11 -1.59 -28.81
N GLN A 19 13.08 -2.92 -28.74
CA GLN A 19 12.22 -3.75 -29.61
C GLN A 19 10.73 -3.68 -29.26
N SER A 20 10.38 -3.37 -28.00
CA SER A 20 9.00 -3.21 -27.57
C SER A 20 8.50 -1.79 -27.86
N ARG A 21 7.55 -1.66 -28.79
CA ARG A 21 6.93 -0.37 -29.15
C ARG A 21 5.44 -0.52 -29.38
N ARG A 22 4.69 0.53 -29.06
CA ARG A 22 3.31 0.74 -29.50
C ARG A 22 3.28 1.96 -30.42
N SER A 23 2.45 1.92 -31.46
CA SER A 23 2.28 3.06 -32.38
C SER A 23 1.56 4.21 -31.67
N VAL A 24 1.96 5.45 -31.96
CA VAL A 24 1.22 6.64 -31.54
C VAL A 24 -0.10 6.70 -32.31
N VAL A 25 -1.19 6.96 -31.61
CA VAL A 25 -2.53 7.14 -32.19
C VAL A 25 -2.92 8.61 -32.10
N TYR A 26 -3.52 9.13 -33.17
CA TYR A 26 -4.02 10.50 -33.26
C TYR A 26 -5.54 10.48 -33.43
N GLY A 27 -6.25 11.40 -32.77
CA GLY A 27 -7.71 11.51 -32.86
C GLY A 27 -8.18 12.94 -32.66
N THR A 28 -9.13 13.40 -33.48
CA THR A 28 -9.69 14.76 -33.42
C THR A 28 -10.91 14.87 -32.52
N ASN A 29 -11.63 13.76 -32.30
CA ASN A 29 -12.93 13.75 -31.62
C ASN A 29 -12.84 13.21 -30.18
N GLY A 30 -11.70 12.62 -29.81
CA GLY A 30 -11.49 11.98 -28.51
C GLY A 30 -10.37 10.94 -28.60
N ILE A 31 -9.66 10.74 -27.49
CA ILE A 31 -8.61 9.72 -27.37
C ILE A 31 -8.70 9.08 -25.98
N VAL A 32 -8.44 7.79 -25.91
CA VAL A 32 -8.41 7.02 -24.67
C VAL A 32 -7.17 6.12 -24.70
N ALA A 33 -6.48 6.02 -23.56
CA ALA A 33 -5.31 5.17 -23.41
C ALA A 33 -5.41 4.39 -22.09
N SER A 34 -5.12 3.09 -22.15
CA SER A 34 -5.01 2.20 -20.99
C SER A 34 -4.15 0.98 -21.36
N SER A 35 -3.84 0.14 -20.37
CA SER A 35 -3.17 -1.15 -20.52
C SER A 35 -4.01 -2.19 -21.26
N GLN A 36 -5.35 -2.06 -21.25
CA GLN A 36 -6.30 -3.04 -21.80
C GLN A 36 -7.09 -2.49 -22.98
N PRO A 37 -7.08 -3.16 -24.16
CA PRO A 37 -7.85 -2.71 -25.32
C PRO A 37 -9.36 -2.57 -25.07
N LEU A 38 -9.95 -3.48 -24.28
CA LEU A 38 -11.38 -3.46 -23.97
C LEU A 38 -11.77 -2.27 -23.07
N ALA A 39 -10.90 -1.86 -22.16
CA ALA A 39 -11.13 -0.68 -21.34
C ALA A 39 -11.00 0.61 -22.16
N CYS A 40 -10.05 0.68 -23.10
CA CYS A 40 -9.97 1.76 -24.07
C CYS A 40 -11.27 1.88 -24.90
N GLU A 41 -11.82 0.76 -25.34
CA GLU A 41 -13.05 0.76 -26.14
C GLU A 41 -14.26 1.23 -25.32
N ALA A 42 -14.38 0.84 -24.05
CA ALA A 42 -15.41 1.34 -23.16
C ALA A 42 -15.34 2.87 -22.98
N GLY A 43 -14.13 3.43 -22.78
CA GLY A 43 -13.93 4.88 -22.73
C GLY A 43 -14.29 5.56 -24.05
N LEU A 44 -13.87 4.99 -25.18
CA LEU A 44 -14.21 5.52 -26.51
C LEU A 44 -15.72 5.49 -26.77
N GLU A 45 -16.42 4.46 -26.31
CA GLU A 45 -17.88 4.38 -26.42
C GLU A 45 -18.57 5.53 -25.66
N ILE A 46 -18.10 5.87 -24.46
CA ILE A 46 -18.61 7.02 -23.71
C ILE A 46 -18.35 8.34 -24.42
N LEU A 47 -17.14 8.54 -24.95
CA LEU A 47 -16.84 9.73 -25.75
C LEU A 47 -17.73 9.80 -27.00
N ARG A 48 -17.97 8.68 -27.69
CA ARG A 48 -18.88 8.61 -28.86
C ARG A 48 -20.33 8.92 -28.50
N LYS A 49 -20.76 8.62 -27.27
CA LYS A 49 -22.08 8.97 -26.73
C LYS A 49 -22.19 10.44 -26.29
N GLY A 50 -21.14 11.24 -26.47
CA GLY A 50 -21.11 12.65 -26.09
C GLY A 50 -20.70 12.92 -24.64
N GLY A 51 -20.19 11.90 -23.94
CA GLY A 51 -19.59 12.06 -22.61
C GLY A 51 -18.28 12.85 -22.68
N ASN A 52 -17.91 13.47 -21.57
CA ASN A 52 -16.67 14.20 -21.45
C ASN A 52 -15.49 13.28 -21.04
N ALA A 53 -14.30 13.86 -20.90
CA ALA A 53 -13.10 13.12 -20.52
C ALA A 53 -13.20 12.42 -19.16
N ALA A 54 -13.92 13.01 -18.19
CA ALA A 54 -14.13 12.40 -16.87
C ALA A 54 -15.07 11.19 -16.97
N ASP A 55 -16.17 11.30 -17.72
CA ASP A 55 -17.08 10.17 -17.95
C ASP A 55 -16.35 8.99 -18.61
N ALA A 56 -15.51 9.28 -19.60
CA ALA A 56 -14.70 8.27 -20.27
C ALA A 56 -13.67 7.63 -19.33
N ALA A 57 -13.05 8.41 -18.44
CA ALA A 57 -12.11 7.89 -17.44
C ALA A 57 -12.80 6.96 -16.44
N VAL A 58 -14.01 7.31 -15.97
CA VAL A 58 -14.80 6.46 -15.07
C VAL A 58 -15.16 5.13 -15.75
N ALA A 59 -15.56 5.16 -17.03
CA ALA A 59 -15.86 3.94 -17.77
C ALA A 59 -14.63 3.05 -18.00
N VAL A 60 -13.46 3.65 -18.28
CA VAL A 60 -12.19 2.93 -18.39
C VAL A 60 -11.84 2.26 -17.07
N ALA A 61 -11.90 2.98 -15.96
CA ALA A 61 -11.63 2.44 -14.61
C ALA A 61 -12.59 1.28 -14.27
N ALA A 62 -13.88 1.46 -14.53
CA ALA A 62 -14.88 0.40 -14.33
C ALA A 62 -14.60 -0.84 -15.17
N ALA A 63 -14.18 -0.68 -16.44
CA ALA A 63 -13.83 -1.78 -17.31
C ALA A 63 -12.52 -2.48 -16.87
N LEU A 64 -11.52 -1.73 -16.41
CA LEU A 64 -10.24 -2.27 -15.92
C LEU A 64 -10.44 -3.22 -14.72
N ASN A 65 -11.42 -2.98 -13.87
CA ASN A 65 -11.77 -3.91 -12.78
C ASN A 65 -12.13 -5.32 -13.26
N VAL A 66 -12.61 -5.47 -14.49
CA VAL A 66 -12.96 -6.76 -15.09
C VAL A 66 -11.86 -7.26 -16.01
N THR A 67 -11.23 -6.36 -16.77
CA THR A 67 -10.27 -6.73 -17.82
C THR A 67 -8.83 -6.86 -17.30
N GLU A 68 -8.52 -6.27 -16.15
CA GLU A 68 -7.20 -6.33 -15.50
C GLU A 68 -7.32 -6.42 -13.95
N PRO A 69 -8.09 -7.38 -13.41
CA PRO A 69 -8.40 -7.44 -11.98
C PRO A 69 -7.17 -7.58 -11.08
N CYS A 70 -6.06 -8.11 -11.61
CA CYS A 70 -4.80 -8.27 -10.88
C CYS A 70 -4.00 -6.96 -10.75
N SER A 71 -4.29 -5.94 -11.56
CA SER A 71 -3.58 -4.64 -11.56
C SER A 71 -4.49 -3.47 -11.18
N CYS A 72 -5.80 -3.59 -11.43
CA CYS A 72 -6.85 -2.61 -11.09
C CYS A 72 -8.03 -3.37 -10.48
N GLY A 73 -8.30 -3.19 -9.19
CA GLY A 73 -9.48 -3.75 -8.53
C GLY A 73 -10.47 -2.67 -8.13
N ILE A 74 -11.70 -3.06 -7.75
CA ILE A 74 -12.76 -2.15 -7.26
C ILE A 74 -12.28 -1.26 -6.09
N GLY A 75 -11.21 -1.66 -5.38
CA GLY A 75 -10.50 -0.86 -4.37
C GLY A 75 -9.05 -0.49 -4.70
N GLY A 76 -8.55 -0.77 -5.92
CA GLY A 76 -7.22 -0.40 -6.41
C GLY A 76 -7.18 1.00 -7.04
N ASP A 77 -8.28 1.43 -7.66
CA ASP A 77 -8.45 2.81 -8.15
C ASP A 77 -8.91 3.79 -7.07
N TYR A 78 -9.10 3.29 -5.84
CA TYR A 78 -9.66 4.05 -4.73
C TYR A 78 -8.76 3.91 -3.50
N LEU A 79 -8.10 4.99 -3.09
CA LEU A 79 -7.19 4.99 -1.94
C LEU A 79 -7.93 4.50 -0.69
N PHE A 80 -7.62 3.28 -0.25
CA PHE A 80 -8.19 2.63 0.93
C PHE A 80 -7.52 3.14 2.21
N ALA A 81 -6.20 3.02 2.28
CA ALA A 81 -5.37 3.48 3.39
C ALA A 81 -3.95 3.77 2.91
N CYS A 82 -3.32 4.78 3.49
CA CYS A 82 -1.87 5.01 3.41
C CYS A 82 -1.30 4.76 4.80
N TYR A 83 -0.37 3.82 4.92
CA TYR A 83 0.22 3.49 6.21
C TYR A 83 1.64 2.95 6.07
N GLY A 84 2.36 2.97 7.18
CA GLY A 84 3.66 2.32 7.29
C GLY A 84 3.99 2.06 8.75
N VAL A 85 4.82 1.05 9.00
CA VAL A 85 5.34 0.66 10.31
C VAL A 85 6.86 0.66 10.22
N MET A 86 7.52 1.67 10.77
CA MET A 86 8.99 1.77 10.77
C MET A 86 9.60 0.69 11.68
N GLY A 87 10.71 0.05 11.32
CA GLY A 87 11.43 -0.85 12.24
C GLY A 87 12.48 -1.78 11.63
N GLY A 88 13.16 -1.41 10.54
CA GLY A 88 14.11 -2.30 9.85
C GLY A 88 13.42 -3.60 9.40
N PHE A 89 13.91 -4.76 9.86
CA PHE A 89 13.31 -6.07 9.57
C PHE A 89 11.88 -6.24 10.13
N MET A 90 11.46 -5.39 11.06
CA MET A 90 10.07 -5.35 11.53
C MET A 90 9.11 -4.72 10.51
N GLN A 91 9.59 -3.92 9.54
CA GLN A 91 8.71 -3.24 8.58
C GLN A 91 7.75 -4.20 7.85
N PRO A 92 8.21 -5.27 7.16
CA PRO A 92 7.29 -6.19 6.48
C PRO A 92 6.37 -6.94 7.46
N GLN A 93 6.88 -7.30 8.63
CA GLN A 93 6.15 -8.05 9.64
C GLN A 93 5.02 -7.22 10.28
N GLY A 94 5.35 -5.97 10.63
CA GLY A 94 4.42 -4.99 11.17
C GLY A 94 3.39 -4.54 10.14
N HIS A 95 3.79 -4.38 8.87
CA HIS A 95 2.84 -4.09 7.79
C HIS A 95 1.78 -5.17 7.66
N VAL A 96 2.17 -6.45 7.62
CA VAL A 96 1.22 -7.57 7.54
C VAL A 96 0.30 -7.60 8.76
N GLN A 97 0.84 -7.44 9.97
CA GLN A 97 0.03 -7.42 11.19
C GLN A 97 -1.02 -6.29 11.17
N VAL A 98 -0.64 -5.06 10.82
CA VAL A 98 -1.57 -3.92 10.74
C VAL A 98 -2.58 -4.12 9.60
N PHE A 99 -2.15 -4.63 8.44
CA PHE A 99 -3.02 -4.92 7.31
C PHE A 99 -4.10 -5.96 7.67
N CYS A 100 -3.72 -7.05 8.32
CA CYS A 100 -4.66 -8.05 8.80
C CYS A 100 -5.64 -7.46 9.83
N ASN A 101 -5.16 -6.62 10.75
CA ASN A 101 -6.02 -5.93 11.72
C ASN A 101 -7.08 -5.05 11.03
N LEU A 102 -6.70 -4.32 9.98
CA LEU A 102 -7.61 -3.44 9.24
C LEU A 102 -8.59 -4.23 8.35
N LEU A 103 -8.13 -5.21 7.58
CA LEU A 103 -8.97 -5.86 6.57
C LEU A 103 -9.65 -7.14 7.07
N HIS A 104 -8.90 -8.01 7.73
CA HIS A 104 -9.43 -9.31 8.14
C HIS A 104 -10.27 -9.17 9.40
N TYR A 105 -9.75 -8.45 10.39
CA TYR A 105 -10.46 -8.24 11.66
C TYR A 105 -11.31 -6.97 11.71
N GLN A 106 -11.29 -6.16 10.64
CA GLN A 106 -12.11 -4.95 10.49
C GLN A 106 -12.01 -3.99 11.69
N MET A 107 -10.81 -3.88 12.25
CA MET A 107 -10.58 -3.06 13.43
C MET A 107 -10.58 -1.57 13.09
N ASN A 108 -10.97 -0.78 14.08
CA ASN A 108 -10.68 0.65 14.11
C ASN A 108 -9.16 0.90 13.88
N ILE A 109 -8.84 2.01 13.21
CA ILE A 109 -7.46 2.30 12.76
C ILE A 109 -6.46 2.47 13.91
N GLN A 110 -6.86 3.10 15.01
CA GLN A 110 -5.99 3.27 16.18
C GLN A 110 -5.77 1.92 16.86
N ARG A 111 -6.83 1.13 17.00
CA ARG A 111 -6.75 -0.21 17.58
C ARG A 111 -5.86 -1.13 16.76
N ALA A 112 -5.89 -1.01 15.44
CA ALA A 112 -5.02 -1.76 14.53
C ALA A 112 -3.53 -1.48 14.80
N LEU A 113 -3.17 -0.27 15.23
CA LEU A 113 -1.81 0.09 15.67
C LEU A 113 -1.52 -0.33 17.12
N ASP A 114 -2.48 -0.16 18.01
CA ASP A 114 -2.30 -0.35 19.45
C ASP A 114 -2.09 -1.80 19.86
N LEU A 115 -2.61 -2.75 19.08
CA LEU A 115 -2.51 -4.17 19.42
C LEU A 115 -1.05 -4.60 19.62
N PRO A 116 -0.78 -5.48 20.61
CA PRO A 116 0.53 -6.08 20.81
C PRO A 116 1.03 -6.76 19.54
N ARG A 117 2.30 -6.55 19.21
CA ARG A 117 2.97 -7.11 18.04
C ARG A 117 3.93 -8.21 18.44
N PHE A 118 4.30 -9.00 17.45
CA PHE A 118 5.44 -9.90 17.51
C PHE A 118 6.43 -9.56 16.39
N CYS A 119 7.68 -9.94 16.59
CA CYS A 119 8.76 -9.77 15.63
C CYS A 119 9.61 -11.04 15.64
N ILE A 120 9.73 -11.69 14.49
CA ILE A 120 10.66 -12.79 14.27
C ILE A 120 12.05 -12.18 14.15
N GLY A 121 12.99 -12.71 14.94
CA GLY A 121 14.35 -12.22 15.02
C GLY A 121 15.07 -12.26 13.67
N PRO A 122 15.92 -11.26 13.36
CA PRO A 122 16.70 -11.30 12.13
C PRO A 122 17.73 -12.42 12.21
N PHE A 123 17.67 -13.36 11.26
CA PHE A 123 18.77 -14.30 11.04
C PHE A 123 19.96 -13.54 10.45
N ILE A 124 21.02 -13.36 11.23
CA ILE A 124 22.31 -12.88 10.74
C ILE A 124 23.23 -14.11 10.76
N PRO A 125 23.46 -14.77 9.61
CA PRO A 125 24.40 -15.88 9.55
C PRO A 125 25.79 -15.34 9.88
N ASN A 126 26.41 -15.85 10.96
CA ASN A 126 27.75 -15.40 11.37
C ASN A 126 28.88 -16.04 10.54
N GLY A 127 28.56 -16.60 9.37
CA GLY A 127 29.51 -17.28 8.50
C GLY A 127 29.82 -18.73 8.92
N ASN A 128 29.16 -19.25 9.95
CA ASN A 128 29.23 -20.67 10.30
C ASN A 128 28.02 -21.39 9.68
N GLU A 129 28.29 -22.43 8.88
CA GLU A 129 27.27 -23.23 8.17
C GLU A 129 26.38 -24.07 9.10
N GLU A 130 26.67 -24.10 10.40
CA GLU A 130 25.93 -24.81 11.45
C GLU A 130 24.98 -23.91 12.27
N ASP A 131 24.81 -22.63 11.91
CA ASP A 131 23.83 -21.77 12.58
C ASP A 131 22.40 -22.23 12.21
N GLU A 132 21.85 -23.17 12.99
CA GLU A 132 20.43 -23.51 12.97
C GLU A 132 19.61 -22.23 13.03
N CYS A 133 18.71 -22.04 12.06
CA CYS A 133 17.84 -20.86 12.00
C CYS A 133 17.13 -20.71 13.34
N PRO A 134 17.54 -19.79 14.24
CA PRO A 134 16.98 -19.76 15.57
C PRO A 134 15.55 -19.28 15.41
N SER A 135 14.60 -20.11 15.83
CA SER A 135 13.17 -19.77 15.81
C SER A 135 12.85 -18.78 16.93
N GLU A 136 13.62 -17.71 16.99
CA GLU A 136 13.53 -16.65 17.99
C GLU A 136 12.45 -15.67 17.59
N ILE A 137 11.48 -15.49 18.48
CA ILE A 137 10.35 -14.62 18.28
C ILE A 137 10.19 -13.75 19.52
N PHE A 138 10.21 -12.44 19.28
CA PHE A 138 9.98 -11.41 20.27
C PHE A 138 8.49 -11.06 20.30
N PHE A 139 7.95 -10.88 21.50
CA PHE A 139 6.54 -10.55 21.73
C PHE A 139 6.44 -9.33 22.63
N GLU A 140 5.49 -8.44 22.34
CA GLU A 140 5.14 -7.38 23.27
C GLU A 140 4.36 -7.91 24.47
N ASP A 141 4.40 -7.12 25.56
CA ASP A 141 3.51 -7.30 26.69
C ASP A 141 2.03 -7.18 26.26
N GLY A 142 1.15 -7.99 26.87
CA GLY A 142 -0.27 -8.06 26.54
C GLY A 142 -0.70 -9.20 25.62
N ILE A 143 0.24 -10.02 25.13
CA ILE A 143 -0.07 -11.30 24.48
C ILE A 143 -0.29 -12.37 25.55
N ASP A 144 -1.35 -13.16 25.41
CA ASP A 144 -1.73 -14.20 26.39
C ASP A 144 -0.58 -15.19 26.62
N GLU A 145 -0.20 -15.40 27.87
CA GLU A 145 0.85 -16.34 28.28
C GLU A 145 0.61 -17.77 27.78
N ASN A 146 -0.65 -18.18 27.63
CA ASN A 146 -1.00 -19.50 27.10
C ASN A 146 -0.56 -19.66 25.65
N VAL A 147 -0.65 -18.59 24.85
CA VAL A 147 -0.16 -18.56 23.47
C VAL A 147 1.35 -18.68 23.45
N LEU A 148 2.05 -17.95 24.33
CA LEU A 148 3.51 -17.99 24.45
C LEU A 148 4.00 -19.39 24.84
N LYS A 149 3.40 -20.00 25.86
CA LYS A 149 3.72 -21.38 26.31
C LYS A 149 3.45 -22.40 25.21
N LYS A 150 2.37 -22.24 24.44
CA LYS A 150 2.05 -23.13 23.31
C LYS A 150 3.08 -23.01 22.18
N LEU A 151 3.52 -21.79 21.85
CA LEU A 151 4.59 -21.60 20.87
C LEU A 151 5.92 -22.18 21.35
N GLN A 152 6.26 -22.03 22.64
CA GLN A 152 7.42 -22.70 23.23
C GLN A 152 7.33 -24.22 23.10
N SER A 153 6.15 -24.80 23.29
CA SER A 153 5.95 -26.26 23.10
C SER A 153 6.13 -26.72 21.64
N TYR A 154 6.04 -25.80 20.67
CA TYR A 154 6.35 -26.05 19.26
C TYR A 154 7.84 -25.84 18.92
N GLY A 155 8.67 -25.52 19.91
CA GLY A 155 10.11 -25.31 19.74
C GLY A 155 10.53 -23.86 19.45
N HIS A 156 9.59 -22.91 19.49
CA HIS A 156 9.92 -21.50 19.31
C HIS A 156 10.61 -20.93 20.55
N GLN A 157 11.69 -20.17 20.33
CA GLN A 157 12.38 -19.42 21.38
C GLN A 157 11.64 -18.09 21.60
N VAL A 158 10.73 -18.10 22.57
CA VAL A 158 9.85 -16.96 22.87
C VAL A 158 10.53 -16.01 23.85
N LYS A 159 10.65 -14.74 23.47
CA LYS A 159 11.15 -13.65 24.33
C LYS A 159 10.09 -12.55 24.46
N THR A 160 9.74 -12.16 25.68
CA THR A 160 8.80 -11.04 25.92
C THR A 160 9.58 -9.76 26.19
N ILE A 161 9.21 -8.70 25.49
CA ILE A 161 9.88 -7.40 25.54
C ILE A 161 8.92 -6.37 26.13
N LYS A 162 9.43 -5.56 27.06
CA LYS A 162 8.62 -4.63 27.86
C LYS A 162 9.19 -3.22 27.82
N SER A 163 8.36 -2.26 28.25
CA SER A 163 8.77 -0.86 28.43
C SER A 163 9.40 -0.25 27.16
N PHE A 164 10.47 0.53 27.29
CA PHE A 164 11.14 1.23 26.20
C PHE A 164 11.71 0.32 25.11
N GLU A 165 12.03 -0.94 25.41
CA GLU A 165 12.54 -1.90 24.43
C GLU A 165 11.49 -2.26 23.36
N ARG A 166 10.20 -1.96 23.62
CA ARG A 166 9.11 -2.10 22.65
C ARG A 166 9.33 -1.28 21.37
N ALA A 167 10.29 -0.35 21.37
CA ALA A 167 10.71 0.35 20.16
C ALA A 167 11.10 -0.60 19.01
N MET A 168 11.53 -1.83 19.30
CA MET A 168 11.85 -2.84 18.27
C MET A 168 10.64 -3.32 17.44
N PHE A 169 9.42 -3.20 17.96
CA PHE A 169 8.19 -3.57 17.24
C PHE A 169 7.67 -2.47 16.32
N GLY A 170 8.48 -1.42 16.18
CA GLY A 170 8.25 -0.37 15.24
C GLY A 170 7.16 0.60 15.65
N ARG A 171 7.00 1.62 14.79
CA ARG A 171 6.03 2.69 14.99
C ARG A 171 5.23 2.89 13.72
N GLY A 172 3.93 2.72 13.84
CA GLY A 172 2.97 2.86 12.76
C GLY A 172 2.32 4.23 12.64
N GLN A 173 2.00 4.63 11.42
CA GLN A 173 1.11 5.76 11.15
C GLN A 173 0.10 5.31 10.10
N ILE A 174 -1.16 5.70 10.23
CA ILE A 174 -2.21 5.36 9.26
C ILE A 174 -2.98 6.64 8.92
N ILE A 175 -3.22 6.86 7.63
CA ILE A 175 -4.29 7.70 7.11
C ILE A 175 -5.25 6.77 6.39
N TYR A 176 -6.52 6.83 6.75
CA TYR A 176 -7.53 5.88 6.31
C TYR A 176 -8.77 6.62 5.82
N ARG A 177 -9.36 6.10 4.75
CA ARG A 177 -10.56 6.68 4.15
C ARG A 177 -11.82 6.14 4.80
N VAL A 178 -12.68 7.00 5.34
CA VAL A 178 -13.97 6.62 5.94
C VAL A 178 -15.11 7.48 5.40
N TYR A 179 -16.35 7.03 5.58
CA TYR A 179 -17.55 7.82 5.32
C TYR A 179 -18.29 8.05 6.62
N ASN A 180 -18.81 9.26 6.83
CA ASN A 180 -19.67 9.57 7.98
C ASN A 180 -21.10 9.05 7.75
N GLU A 181 -21.98 9.23 8.74
CA GLU A 181 -23.39 8.82 8.66
C GLU A 181 -24.17 9.50 7.51
N GLU A 182 -23.70 10.67 7.05
CA GLU A 182 -24.27 11.40 5.91
C GLU A 182 -23.67 10.97 4.55
N ASN A 183 -22.88 9.89 4.53
CA ASN A 183 -22.17 9.38 3.37
C ASN A 183 -21.19 10.38 2.73
N GLN A 184 -20.68 11.33 3.53
CA GLN A 184 -19.61 12.24 3.13
C GLN A 184 -18.25 11.60 3.42
N LEU A 185 -17.33 11.77 2.48
CA LEU A 185 -15.95 11.31 2.62
C LEU A 185 -15.24 12.10 3.73
N VAL A 186 -14.67 11.40 4.72
CA VAL A 186 -13.81 11.97 5.76
C VAL A 186 -12.51 11.17 5.90
N TRP A 187 -11.45 11.82 6.37
CA TRP A 187 -10.15 11.18 6.59
C TRP A 187 -9.94 10.90 8.07
N ALA A 188 -9.61 9.66 8.40
CA ALA A 188 -9.23 9.27 9.75
C ALA A 188 -7.71 9.08 9.79
N ALA A 189 -7.07 9.51 10.87
CA ALA A 189 -5.63 9.34 11.06
C ALA A 189 -5.33 8.74 12.44
N SER A 190 -4.29 7.92 12.55
CA SER A 190 -3.84 7.32 13.81
C SER A 190 -2.31 7.31 13.91
N SER A 191 -1.82 7.45 15.13
CA SER A 191 -0.39 7.48 15.46
C SER A 191 -0.06 6.42 16.50
N ASP A 192 1.07 5.72 16.33
CA ASP A 192 1.45 4.61 17.22
C ASP A 192 1.78 5.09 18.64
N PRO A 193 1.27 4.44 19.69
CA PRO A 193 1.53 4.81 21.08
C PRO A 193 2.93 4.42 21.59
N ARG A 194 3.74 3.65 20.84
CA ARG A 194 5.06 3.15 21.28
C ARG A 194 6.17 4.20 21.23
N GLY A 195 5.85 5.43 20.90
CA GLY A 195 6.75 6.57 20.99
C GLY A 195 5.99 7.87 20.84
N ASP A 196 6.70 8.98 20.96
CA ASP A 196 6.10 10.29 20.69
C ASP A 196 5.63 10.35 19.23
N GLY A 197 4.41 10.84 19.05
CA GLY A 197 3.72 10.88 17.77
C GLY A 197 2.41 11.63 17.89
N HIS A 198 1.87 12.08 16.76
CA HIS A 198 0.62 12.82 16.74
C HIS A 198 -0.12 12.61 15.41
N ALA A 199 -1.43 12.44 15.50
CA ALA A 199 -2.34 12.49 14.36
C ALA A 199 -3.20 13.75 14.49
N THR A 200 -3.30 14.54 13.42
CA THR A 200 -4.05 15.80 13.39
C THR A 200 -4.83 15.92 12.09
N GLY A 201 -5.92 16.67 12.11
CA GLY A 201 -6.81 16.92 10.98
C GLY A 201 -7.43 18.31 11.07
N TYR A 202 -8.02 18.78 9.97
CA TYR A 202 -8.67 20.09 9.84
C TYR A 202 -9.92 20.01 8.96
#